data_AF-A0A7Y5EYC7-F1
#
_entry.id   AF-A0A7Y5EYC7-F1
#
_cell.length_a   1.000
_cell.length_b   1.000
_cell.length_c   1.000
_cell.angle_alpha   90.00
_cell.angle_beta   90.00
_cell.angle_gamma   90.00
#
_symmetry.space_group_name_H-M   'P 1'
#
loop_
_entity.id
_entity.type
_entity.pdbx_description
1 polymer ?
#
loop_
_entity_poly.entity_id
_entity_poly.type
_entity_poly.pdbx_seq_one_letter_code
_entity_poly.pdbx_strand_id
1 'polypeptide(L)'
;MKKFFAIVFTLTLFVTVSSQVYADGCYICASGSSCQQCKYKGSDTFDQRKKCEAAGCKVTGTASCSTAANVKVCSAKLDKLKIDEMLAQGEIKK
;
A
#
# COMPACT_ATOMS: atom_id res chain seq x y z
N MET A 1 15.24 -53.49 -16.41
CA MET A 1 15.52 -52.32 -15.54
C MET A 1 15.46 -50.99 -16.31
N LYS A 2 14.40 -50.73 -17.10
CA LYS A 2 14.29 -49.51 -17.93
C LYS A 2 12.97 -48.75 -17.74
N LYS A 3 12.04 -49.34 -16.98
CA LYS A 3 10.68 -48.81 -16.74
C LYS A 3 10.57 -48.03 -15.42
N PHE A 4 11.54 -48.20 -14.52
CA PHE A 4 11.59 -47.47 -13.24
C PHE A 4 12.13 -46.04 -13.38
N PHE A 5 12.94 -45.76 -14.40
CA PHE A 5 13.45 -44.41 -14.65
C PHE A 5 12.41 -43.45 -15.24
N ALA A 6 11.36 -43.97 -15.87
CA ALA A 6 10.31 -43.15 -16.49
C ALA A 6 9.32 -42.55 -15.48
N ILE A 7 9.22 -43.14 -14.27
CA ILE A 7 8.24 -42.72 -13.25
C ILE A 7 8.79 -41.59 -12.37
N VAL A 8 10.11 -41.47 -12.26
CA VAL A 8 10.77 -40.43 -11.44
C VAL A 8 10.82 -39.08 -12.16
N PHE A 9 10.77 -39.07 -13.50
CA PHE A 9 10.95 -37.85 -14.30
C PHE A 9 9.68 -37.01 -14.46
N THR A 10 8.50 -37.55 -14.16
CA THR A 10 7.21 -36.84 -14.28
C THR A 10 6.76 -36.14 -13.00
N LEU A 11 7.50 -36.25 -11.89
CA LEU A 11 7.09 -35.74 -10.57
C LEU A 11 7.90 -34.53 -10.06
N THR A 12 8.57 -33.77 -10.94
CA THR A 12 9.46 -32.66 -10.51
C THR A 12 9.14 -31.31 -11.14
N LEU A 13 7.91 -31.09 -11.63
CA LEU A 13 7.56 -29.84 -12.32
C LEU A 13 6.26 -29.21 -11.79
N PHE A 14 6.21 -28.95 -10.49
CA PHE A 14 5.33 -27.95 -9.89
C PHE A 14 6.17 -27.00 -9.03
N VAL A 15 7.02 -26.21 -9.69
CA VAL A 15 7.58 -25.00 -9.07
C VAL A 15 6.47 -23.96 -9.10
N THR A 16 5.66 -23.92 -8.04
CA THR A 16 4.64 -22.90 -7.85
C THR A 16 5.34 -21.55 -7.68
N VAL A 17 5.28 -20.70 -8.70
CA VAL A 17 5.63 -19.28 -8.56
C VAL A 17 4.56 -18.65 -7.68
N SER A 18 4.83 -18.55 -6.40
CA SER A 18 3.99 -17.85 -5.43
C SER A 18 3.99 -16.37 -5.79
N SER A 19 2.98 -15.94 -6.55
CA SER A 19 2.71 -14.51 -6.71
C SER A 19 2.40 -13.98 -5.31
N GLN A 20 3.27 -13.12 -4.78
CA GLN A 20 3.05 -12.49 -3.48
C GLN A 20 1.87 -11.53 -3.64
N VAL A 21 0.65 -12.04 -3.46
CA VAL A 21 -0.57 -11.24 -3.43
C VAL A 21 -0.52 -10.45 -2.13
N TYR A 22 0.12 -9.29 -2.17
CA TYR A 22 0.10 -8.38 -1.05
C TYR A 22 -1.29 -7.73 -0.99
N ALA A 23 -2.01 -7.99 0.10
CA ALA A 23 -3.29 -7.35 0.34
C ALA A 23 -3.08 -5.84 0.55
N ASP A 24 -3.78 -5.02 -0.25
CA ASP A 24 -3.89 -3.59 0.04
C ASP A 24 -4.50 -3.41 1.45
N GLY A 25 -3.90 -2.53 2.25
CA GLY A 25 -4.28 -2.34 3.66
C GLY A 25 -4.44 -0.86 4.03
N CYS A 26 -4.88 -0.61 5.26
CA CYS A 26 -4.95 0.73 5.81
C CYS A 26 -4.21 0.83 7.13
N TYR A 27 -3.60 1.98 7.39
CA TYR A 27 -3.13 2.34 8.71
C TYR A 27 -4.20 3.10 9.47
N ILE A 28 -4.22 2.90 10.79
CA ILE A 28 -5.00 3.71 11.74
C ILE A 28 -4.17 4.95 12.06
N CYS A 29 -4.78 6.12 11.93
CA CYS A 29 -4.15 7.40 12.27
C CYS A 29 -4.57 7.83 13.68
N ALA A 30 -3.65 8.41 14.45
CA ALA A 30 -3.95 8.98 15.76
C ALA A 30 -4.88 10.20 15.65
N SER A 31 -5.57 10.51 16.74
CA SER A 31 -6.26 11.79 16.91
C SER A 31 -5.32 12.98 16.65
N GLY A 32 -5.81 13.98 15.91
CA GLY A 32 -5.01 15.12 15.46
C GLY A 32 -4.37 14.94 14.07
N SER A 33 -4.52 13.77 13.44
CA SER A 33 -4.14 13.54 12.03
C SER A 33 -5.14 14.19 11.06
N SER A 34 -4.70 14.45 9.82
CA SER A 34 -5.54 14.98 8.73
C SER A 34 -6.64 14.01 8.26
N CYS A 35 -6.40 12.70 8.45
CA CYS A 35 -7.27 11.59 8.08
C CYS A 35 -7.38 10.60 9.25
N GLN A 36 -8.43 9.78 9.26
CA GLN A 36 -8.63 8.73 10.27
C GLN A 36 -7.93 7.43 9.87
N GLN A 37 -7.85 7.15 8.57
CA GLN A 37 -7.12 6.00 8.04
C GLN A 37 -6.26 6.41 6.85
N CYS A 38 -5.15 5.70 6.63
CA CYS A 38 -4.31 5.88 5.46
C CYS A 38 -4.17 4.60 4.65
N LYS A 39 -4.64 4.61 3.41
CA LYS A 39 -4.56 3.46 2.50
C LYS A 39 -3.17 3.33 1.91
N TYR A 40 -2.61 2.13 2.03
CA TYR A 40 -1.36 1.75 1.39
C TYR A 40 -1.59 0.54 0.48
N LYS A 41 -0.69 0.40 -0.49
CA LYS A 41 -0.71 -0.74 -1.42
C LYS A 41 0.44 -1.68 -1.13
N GLY A 42 0.21 -2.97 -1.30
CA GLY A 42 1.24 -3.96 -1.06
C GLY A 42 1.49 -4.22 0.44
N SER A 43 2.71 -4.62 0.78
CA SER A 43 3.09 -4.94 2.17
C SER A 43 3.12 -3.74 3.10
N ASP A 44 2.83 -4.00 4.38
CA ASP A 44 3.12 -3.08 5.47
C ASP A 44 4.64 -2.96 5.63
N THR A 45 5.19 -1.85 5.14
CA THR A 45 6.64 -1.56 5.22
C THR A 45 6.85 -0.19 5.83
N PHE A 46 8.05 0.03 6.35
CA PHE A 46 8.44 1.33 6.91
C PHE A 46 8.27 2.48 5.90
N ASP A 47 8.54 2.23 4.63
CA ASP A 47 8.35 3.19 3.54
C ASP A 47 6.87 3.56 3.35
N GLN A 48 5.96 2.57 3.36
CA GLN A 48 4.52 2.82 3.27
C GLN A 48 3.98 3.58 4.48
N ARG A 49 4.49 3.29 5.68
CA ARG A 49 4.17 4.04 6.91
C ARG A 49 4.61 5.50 6.78
N LYS A 50 5.85 5.75 6.35
CA LYS A 50 6.37 7.11 6.16
C LYS A 50 5.60 7.92 5.12
N LYS A 51 5.14 7.29 4.03
CA LYS A 51 4.29 7.96 3.06
C LYS A 51 2.96 8.42 3.66
N CYS A 52 2.37 7.61 4.53
CA CYS A 52 1.17 8.00 5.27
C CYS A 52 1.45 9.09 6.30
N GLU A 53 2.58 9.03 7.00
CA GLU A 53 3.01 10.11 7.90
C GLU A 53 3.20 11.43 7.14
N ALA A 54 3.78 11.39 5.95
CA ALA A 54 3.92 12.56 5.07
C ALA A 54 2.57 13.11 4.57
N ALA A 55 1.54 12.27 4.49
CA ALA A 55 0.17 12.69 4.20
C ALA A 55 -0.58 13.27 5.44
N GLY A 56 0.10 13.36 6.59
CA GLY A 56 -0.47 13.87 7.83
C GLY A 56 -1.17 12.83 8.69
N CYS A 57 -0.95 11.54 8.43
CA CYS A 57 -1.43 10.43 9.26
C CYS A 57 -0.36 9.99 10.26
N LYS A 58 -0.55 10.27 11.55
CA LYS A 58 0.31 9.69 12.59
C LYS A 58 -0.09 8.23 12.81
N VAL A 59 0.65 7.30 12.21
CA VAL A 59 0.30 5.87 12.22
C VAL A 59 0.40 5.29 13.64
N THR A 60 -0.68 4.68 14.13
CA THR A 60 -0.74 3.99 15.43
C THR A 60 -0.90 2.47 15.30
N GLY A 61 -1.37 2.00 14.15
CA GLY A 61 -1.61 0.59 13.91
C GLY A 61 -2.00 0.31 12.46
N THR A 62 -2.29 -0.95 12.17
CA THR A 62 -2.69 -1.43 10.85
C THR A 62 -4.08 -2.06 10.96
N ALA A 63 -4.93 -1.82 9.97
CA ALA A 63 -6.31 -2.29 9.94
C ALA A 63 -6.78 -2.54 8.49
N SER A 64 -7.92 -3.21 8.36
CA SER A 64 -8.67 -3.22 7.12
C SER A 64 -9.21 -1.81 6.84
N CYS A 65 -9.18 -1.40 5.57
CA CYS A 65 -9.74 -0.12 5.17
C CYS A 65 -11.25 -0.09 5.41
N SER A 66 -11.72 0.92 6.13
CA SER A 66 -13.15 1.15 6.30
C SER A 66 -13.78 1.49 4.95
N THR A 67 -14.95 0.92 4.69
CA THR A 67 -15.79 1.27 3.54
C THR A 67 -16.84 2.33 3.88
N ALA A 68 -16.87 2.78 5.14
CA ALA A 68 -17.83 3.76 5.60
C ALA A 68 -17.49 5.16 5.05
N ALA A 69 -18.48 5.83 4.46
CA ALA A 69 -18.29 7.13 3.80
C ALA A 69 -17.91 8.27 4.77
N ASN A 70 -18.16 8.11 6.07
CA ASN A 70 -17.84 9.09 7.10
C ASN A 70 -16.39 8.99 7.64
N VAL A 71 -15.59 8.04 7.14
CA VAL A 71 -14.18 7.90 7.51
C VAL A 71 -13.33 8.59 6.47
N LYS A 72 -12.59 9.63 6.86
CA LYS A 72 -11.61 10.27 5.97
C LYS A 72 -10.42 9.35 5.79
N VAL A 73 -10.29 8.81 4.59
CA VAL A 73 -9.17 7.96 4.19
C VAL A 73 -8.24 8.76 3.28
N CYS A 74 -6.99 8.95 3.72
CA CYS A 74 -5.91 9.48 2.89
C CYS A 74 -5.16 8.32 2.21
N SER A 75 -4.31 8.59 1.22
CA SER A 75 -3.55 7.55 0.53
C SER A 75 -2.06 7.85 0.57
N ALA A 76 -1.24 6.82 0.81
CA ALA A 76 0.22 6.90 0.74
C ALA A 76 0.76 7.36 -0.63
N LYS A 77 -0.09 7.38 -1.67
CA LYS A 77 0.33 7.67 -3.04
C LYS A 77 0.46 9.17 -3.34
N LEU A 78 -0.28 10.06 -2.68
CA LEU A 78 -0.42 11.42 -3.22
C LEU A 78 -0.90 12.37 -2.13
N ASP A 79 -0.07 13.34 -1.76
CA ASP A 79 -0.53 14.71 -1.45
C ASP A 79 0.64 15.71 -1.44
N LYS A 80 1.91 15.28 -1.36
CA LYS A 80 3.02 16.23 -1.57
C LYS A 80 3.10 16.74 -3.02
N LEU A 81 2.78 15.91 -4.02
CA LEU A 81 2.78 16.31 -5.45
C LEU A 81 1.62 17.25 -5.81
N LYS A 82 0.48 17.16 -5.11
CA LYS A 82 -0.70 17.98 -5.43
C LYS A 82 -0.62 19.36 -4.77
N ILE A 83 0.01 19.46 -3.60
CA ILE A 83 0.25 20.74 -2.92
C ILE A 83 1.34 21.56 -3.64
N ASP A 84 2.43 20.93 -4.10
CA ASP A 84 3.51 21.61 -4.85
C ASP A 84 3.01 22.11 -6.23
N GLU A 85 2.18 21.32 -6.93
CA GLU A 85 1.60 21.72 -8.22
C GLU A 85 0.52 22.81 -8.06
N MET A 86 -0.29 22.76 -6.99
CA MET A 86 -1.26 23.83 -6.67
C MET A 86 -0.61 25.12 -6.19
N LEU A 87 0.59 25.08 -5.58
CA LEU A 87 1.37 26.27 -5.22
C LEU A 87 2.15 26.86 -6.41
N ALA A 88 2.40 26.07 -7.46
CA ALA A 88 3.10 26.51 -8.67
C ALA A 88 2.19 27.19 -9.72
N GLN A 89 0.86 27.13 -9.60
CA GLN A 89 -0.07 27.80 -10.54
C GLN A 89 -0.50 29.22 -10.11
N GLY A 90 0.22 29.83 -9.15
CA GLY A 90 -0.12 31.10 -8.52
C GLY A 90 0.66 32.35 -8.94
N GLU A 91 1.48 32.30 -10.01
CA GLU A 91 2.15 33.50 -10.54
C GLU A 91 1.58 33.93 -11.91
N ILE A 92 0.39 34.51 -11.91
CA ILE A 92 -0.01 35.42 -13.00
C ILE A 92 0.32 36.84 -12.57
N LYS A 93 1.57 37.20 -12.86
CA LYS A 93 2.09 38.50 -13.27
C LYS A 93 1.00 39.56 -13.48
N LYS A 94 1.01 40.61 -12.66
CA LYS A 94 0.54 41.95 -13.04
C LYS A 94 1.51 42.99 -12.50
#